data_AF-A0A1Y3N616-F1
#
_entry.id   AF-A0A1Y3N616-F1
#
_cell.length_a   1.000
_cell.length_b   1.000
_cell.length_c   1.000
_cell.angle_alpha   90.00
_cell.angle_beta   90.00
_cell.angle_gamma   90.00
#
_symmetry.space_group_name_H-M   'P 1'
#
loop_
_entity.id
_entity.type
_entity.pdbx_description
1 polymer ?
#
loop_
_entity_poly.entity_id
_entity_poly.type
_entity_poly.pdbx_seq_one_letter_code
_entity_poly.pdbx_strand_id
1 'polypeptide(L)'
;MCNIKDDCELIEDLSREELNTSLAFMGENALMTINNTTFNNIYGNRGLTITDNGKIEIYNSTFSNCHFDNGLIEVDTKNKITGNYQIENSFFYNNTSEYGSIVNIKSFDDDMNGKIKFINSKFENNSVSNFGGVIYSNSLKTNKYVSFNNCEFMNNKAENGNISFSLSKDSEPIFSNIESLRKTKGLITTNPTKILLNDNYDIKLFSGEKLPYGIACK
;
A
#
# COMPACT_ATOMS: atom_id res chain seq x y z
N MET A 1 -5.26 -20.68 -7.62
CA MET A 1 -5.60 -19.49 -8.45
C MET A 1 -7.11 -19.44 -8.52
N CYS A 2 -7.76 -18.49 -7.85
CA CYS A 2 -9.21 -18.45 -7.75
C CYS A 2 -9.79 -17.73 -8.98
N ASN A 3 -10.85 -18.30 -9.57
CA ASN A 3 -11.62 -17.66 -10.62
C ASN A 3 -12.68 -16.73 -10.00
N ILE A 4 -13.26 -15.82 -10.79
CA ILE A 4 -14.33 -14.85 -10.44
C ILE A 4 -15.56 -15.45 -9.72
N LYS A 5 -15.62 -16.78 -9.55
CA LYS A 5 -16.70 -17.52 -8.93
C LYS A 5 -16.36 -18.14 -7.56
N ASP A 6 -15.24 -17.76 -6.93
CA ASP A 6 -14.83 -18.26 -5.60
C ASP A 6 -14.63 -19.78 -5.46
N ASP A 7 -14.57 -20.52 -6.57
CA ASP A 7 -14.14 -21.92 -6.55
C ASP A 7 -12.60 -21.97 -6.37
N CYS A 8 -12.15 -21.87 -5.13
CA CYS A 8 -10.77 -22.16 -4.75
C CYS A 8 -10.70 -23.62 -4.27
N GLU A 9 -10.11 -24.52 -5.06
CA GLU A 9 -9.73 -25.85 -4.55
C GLU A 9 -8.64 -25.66 -3.47
N LEU A 10 -8.96 -26.03 -2.23
CA LEU A 10 -8.00 -26.08 -1.14
C LEU A 10 -7.01 -27.21 -1.43
N ILE A 11 -5.79 -26.84 -1.83
CA ILE A 11 -4.68 -27.78 -1.93
C ILE A 11 -4.11 -27.92 -0.52
N GLU A 12 -4.21 -29.13 0.06
CA GLU A 12 -3.90 -29.43 1.47
C GLU A 12 -2.45 -29.11 1.89
N ASP A 13 -1.55 -28.84 0.93
CA ASP A 13 -0.12 -28.59 1.17
C ASP A 13 0.32 -27.13 1.07
N LEU A 14 -0.59 -26.19 0.81
CA LEU A 14 -0.22 -24.76 0.68
C LEU A 14 -0.49 -23.98 1.96
N SER A 15 0.47 -23.14 2.34
CA SER A 15 0.30 -22.16 3.40
C SER A 15 -0.80 -21.16 3.04
N ARG A 16 -1.40 -20.54 4.07
CA ARG A 16 -2.44 -19.52 3.88
C ARG A 16 -1.89 -18.33 3.08
N GLU A 17 -0.61 -18.03 3.23
CA GLU A 17 0.09 -16.97 2.53
C GLU A 17 0.22 -17.28 1.04
N GLU A 18 0.56 -18.52 0.69
CA GLU A 18 0.62 -19.00 -0.70
C GLU A 18 -0.76 -18.98 -1.36
N LEU A 19 -1.80 -19.43 -0.65
CA LEU A 19 -3.17 -19.46 -1.18
C LEU A 19 -3.75 -18.07 -1.45
N ASN A 20 -3.31 -17.06 -0.70
CA ASN A 20 -3.80 -15.69 -0.86
C ASN A 20 -3.02 -14.86 -1.89
N THR A 21 -1.90 -15.38 -2.40
CA THR A 21 -1.03 -14.65 -3.33
C THR A 21 -1.35 -14.99 -4.79
N SER A 22 -1.61 -13.97 -5.60
CA SER A 22 -2.23 -14.16 -6.92
C SER A 22 -1.25 -14.11 -8.10
N LEU A 23 -0.08 -13.47 -7.93
CA LEU A 23 0.93 -13.37 -8.98
C LEU A 23 2.15 -14.23 -8.69
N ALA A 24 2.80 -13.97 -7.56
CA ALA A 24 4.04 -14.65 -7.21
C ALA A 24 4.22 -14.67 -5.69
N PHE A 25 4.39 -15.88 -5.15
CA PHE A 25 4.88 -16.13 -3.81
C PHE A 25 6.33 -16.57 -3.89
N MET A 26 7.18 -15.96 -3.07
CA MET A 26 8.60 -16.25 -2.99
C MET A 26 9.01 -16.50 -1.55
N GLY A 27 9.72 -17.60 -1.36
CA GLY A 27 10.35 -17.91 -0.08
C GLY A 27 11.58 -17.07 0.21
N GLU A 28 12.24 -17.43 1.31
CA GLU A 28 13.36 -16.69 1.89
C GLU A 28 14.55 -16.61 0.93
N ASN A 29 15.26 -15.47 0.96
CA ASN A 29 16.48 -15.21 0.17
C ASN A 29 16.34 -15.39 -1.36
N ALA A 30 15.11 -15.49 -1.87
CA ALA A 30 14.86 -15.62 -3.31
C ALA A 30 14.99 -14.26 -4.02
N LEU A 31 15.45 -14.29 -5.27
CA LEU A 31 15.46 -13.15 -6.18
C LEU A 31 14.55 -13.45 -7.37
N MET A 32 13.61 -12.54 -7.64
CA MET A 32 12.82 -12.55 -8.87
C MET A 32 13.00 -11.23 -9.59
N THR A 33 13.22 -11.31 -10.89
CA THR A 33 13.30 -10.16 -11.77
C THR A 33 12.20 -10.23 -12.82
N ILE A 34 11.41 -9.17 -12.92
CA ILE A 34 10.34 -9.01 -13.90
C ILE A 34 10.72 -7.83 -14.80
N ASN A 35 10.77 -8.07 -16.11
CA ASN A 35 11.23 -7.09 -17.09
C ASN A 35 10.26 -7.02 -18.26
N ASN A 36 9.93 -5.81 -18.72
CA ASN A 36 9.14 -5.57 -19.94
C ASN A 36 7.83 -6.40 -19.98
N THR A 37 7.14 -6.50 -18.84
CA THR A 37 5.98 -7.39 -18.69
C THR A 37 4.71 -6.58 -18.47
N THR A 38 3.58 -7.06 -19.00
CA THR A 38 2.25 -6.49 -18.72
C THR A 38 1.41 -7.50 -17.95
N PHE A 39 0.96 -7.10 -16.77
CA PHE A 39 -0.03 -7.79 -15.96
C PHE A 39 -1.36 -7.06 -16.15
N ASN A 40 -2.35 -7.73 -16.72
CA ASN A 40 -3.64 -7.13 -17.01
C ASN A 40 -4.79 -8.00 -16.54
N ASN A 41 -5.80 -7.38 -15.91
CA ASN A 41 -7.05 -8.03 -15.52
C ASN A 41 -6.84 -9.19 -14.53
N ILE A 42 -6.05 -8.94 -13.47
CA ILE A 42 -5.69 -9.92 -12.45
C ILE A 42 -6.36 -9.57 -11.14
N TYR A 43 -6.99 -10.55 -10.51
CA TYR A 43 -7.81 -10.39 -9.31
C TYR A 43 -7.33 -11.35 -8.22
N GLY A 44 -7.34 -10.90 -6.98
CA GLY A 44 -7.22 -11.76 -5.81
C GLY A 44 -6.92 -11.00 -4.53
N ASN A 45 -6.38 -11.67 -3.52
CA ASN A 45 -6.24 -11.04 -2.20
C ASN A 45 -4.99 -10.16 -2.08
N ARG A 46 -3.83 -10.64 -2.53
CA ARG A 46 -2.60 -9.86 -2.70
C ARG A 46 -1.89 -10.26 -3.98
N GLY A 47 -1.12 -9.35 -4.55
CA GLY A 47 -0.41 -9.61 -5.81
C GLY A 47 0.88 -10.38 -5.61
N LEU A 48 1.89 -9.72 -5.07
CA LEU A 48 3.26 -10.21 -4.88
C LEU A 48 3.54 -10.41 -3.40
N THR A 49 4.09 -11.57 -3.04
CA THR A 49 4.52 -11.87 -1.67
C THR A 49 5.93 -12.42 -1.67
N ILE A 50 6.74 -11.87 -0.78
CA ILE A 50 8.07 -12.36 -0.43
C ILE A 50 8.09 -12.58 1.07
N THR A 51 8.85 -13.58 1.50
CA THR A 51 9.29 -13.74 2.88
C THR A 51 10.79 -13.48 3.04
N ASP A 52 11.20 -13.19 4.28
CA ASP A 52 12.55 -13.01 4.81
C ASP A 52 13.70 -12.86 3.79
N ASN A 53 14.19 -11.62 3.68
CA ASN A 53 15.33 -11.20 2.84
C ASN A 53 15.19 -11.43 1.32
N GLY A 54 14.07 -11.96 0.84
CA GLY A 54 13.83 -12.04 -0.60
C GLY A 54 13.74 -10.66 -1.27
N LYS A 55 13.90 -10.66 -2.59
CA LYS A 55 13.93 -9.45 -3.42
C LYS A 55 13.17 -9.62 -4.73
N ILE A 56 12.23 -8.74 -4.99
CA ILE A 56 11.57 -8.58 -6.29
C ILE A 56 12.09 -7.29 -6.94
N GLU A 57 12.56 -7.44 -8.16
CA GLU A 57 12.94 -6.32 -9.02
C GLU A 57 12.01 -6.27 -10.23
N ILE A 58 11.43 -5.11 -10.49
CA ILE A 58 10.47 -4.90 -11.57
C ILE A 58 10.92 -3.71 -12.40
N TYR A 59 11.11 -3.92 -13.70
CA TYR A 59 11.52 -2.87 -14.61
C TYR A 59 10.61 -2.81 -15.82
N ASN A 60 10.32 -1.59 -16.27
CA ASN A 60 9.63 -1.34 -17.54
C ASN A 60 8.33 -2.14 -17.70
N SER A 61 7.60 -2.33 -16.60
CA SER A 61 6.44 -3.22 -16.56
C SER A 61 5.16 -2.45 -16.31
N THR A 62 4.04 -3.02 -16.73
CA THR A 62 2.71 -2.41 -16.55
C THR A 62 1.83 -3.33 -15.73
N PHE A 63 1.15 -2.77 -14.73
CA PHE A 63 0.07 -3.41 -13.99
C PHE A 63 -1.21 -2.61 -14.25
N SER A 64 -2.15 -3.23 -14.97
CA SER A 64 -3.35 -2.54 -15.43
C SER A 64 -4.63 -3.31 -15.13
N ASN A 65 -5.68 -2.61 -14.70
CA ASN A 65 -6.99 -3.21 -14.44
C ASN A 65 -6.93 -4.38 -13.45
N CYS A 66 -6.01 -4.33 -12.49
CA CYS A 66 -5.89 -5.35 -11.47
C CYS A 66 -6.70 -4.99 -10.22
N HIS A 67 -7.11 -6.00 -9.46
CA HIS A 67 -7.73 -5.85 -8.15
C HIS A 67 -7.02 -6.73 -7.13
N PHE A 68 -6.51 -6.13 -6.07
CA PHE A 68 -5.93 -6.86 -4.94
C PHE A 68 -6.45 -6.29 -3.63
N ASP A 69 -7.20 -7.06 -2.84
CA ASP A 69 -7.80 -6.55 -1.58
C ASP A 69 -6.77 -5.84 -0.69
N ASN A 70 -5.61 -6.48 -0.51
CA ASN A 70 -4.47 -6.02 0.27
C ASN A 70 -3.38 -5.36 -0.59
N GLY A 71 -3.72 -4.86 -1.78
CA GLY A 71 -2.80 -4.20 -2.69
C GLY A 71 -1.86 -5.16 -3.44
N LEU A 72 -1.15 -4.61 -4.43
CA LEU A 72 -0.14 -5.38 -5.17
C LEU A 72 0.97 -5.90 -4.24
N ILE A 73 1.40 -5.07 -3.29
CA ILE A 73 2.42 -5.38 -2.28
C ILE A 73 1.80 -5.16 -0.90
N GLU A 74 1.63 -6.25 -0.16
CA GLU A 74 1.29 -6.21 1.26
C GLU A 74 2.57 -6.27 2.09
N VAL A 75 2.60 -5.53 3.21
CA VAL A 75 3.63 -5.70 4.25
C VAL A 75 2.98 -5.91 5.60
N ASP A 76 3.31 -7.03 6.22
CA ASP A 76 2.89 -7.39 7.56
C ASP A 76 3.97 -8.25 8.21
N THR A 77 4.92 -7.57 8.87
CA THR A 77 6.06 -8.23 9.51
C THR A 77 5.65 -9.22 10.60
N LYS A 78 4.49 -9.00 11.25
CA LYS A 78 3.96 -9.94 12.27
C LYS A 78 3.59 -11.30 11.67
N ASN A 79 3.22 -11.29 10.39
CA ASN A 79 2.89 -12.49 9.61
C ASN A 79 4.01 -12.88 8.64
N LYS A 80 5.24 -12.37 8.85
CA LYS A 80 6.42 -12.62 8.00
C LYS A 80 6.24 -12.24 6.53
N ILE A 81 5.30 -11.35 6.23
CA ILE A 81 5.13 -10.79 4.88
C ILE A 81 6.02 -9.55 4.81
N THR A 82 7.25 -9.76 4.36
CA THR A 82 8.30 -8.74 4.36
C THR A 82 9.31 -9.03 3.26
N GLY A 83 9.80 -7.99 2.58
CA GLY A 83 10.72 -8.18 1.46
C GLY A 83 11.28 -6.89 0.91
N ASN A 84 12.22 -7.05 -0.02
CA ASN A 84 12.79 -5.96 -0.79
C ASN A 84 12.10 -5.85 -2.14
N TYR A 85 11.61 -4.66 -2.45
CA TYR A 85 10.95 -4.36 -3.72
C TYR A 85 11.64 -3.16 -4.35
N GLN A 86 12.14 -3.35 -5.57
CA GLN A 86 12.68 -2.28 -6.39
C GLN A 86 11.93 -2.24 -7.71
N ILE A 87 11.15 -1.19 -7.91
CA ILE A 87 10.30 -1.00 -9.08
C ILE A 87 10.79 0.24 -9.81
N GLU A 88 11.12 0.10 -11.09
CA GLU A 88 11.60 1.20 -11.90
C GLU A 88 10.89 1.29 -13.25
N ASN A 89 10.70 2.52 -13.73
CA ASN A 89 10.15 2.82 -15.06
C ASN A 89 8.84 2.06 -15.35
N SER A 90 8.02 1.84 -14.33
CA SER A 90 6.83 0.98 -14.43
C SER A 90 5.55 1.81 -14.32
N PHE A 91 4.46 1.25 -14.86
CA PHE A 91 3.17 1.92 -14.94
C PHE A 91 2.08 1.15 -14.21
N PHE A 92 1.40 1.83 -13.29
CA PHE A 92 0.29 1.31 -12.51
C PHE A 92 -0.99 2.05 -12.89
N TYR A 93 -1.84 1.39 -13.68
CA TYR A 93 -3.00 2.01 -14.31
C TYR A 93 -4.32 1.34 -13.92
N ASN A 94 -5.28 2.12 -13.44
CA ASN A 94 -6.65 1.64 -13.20
C ASN A 94 -6.69 0.40 -12.28
N ASN A 95 -5.82 0.34 -11.27
CA ASN A 95 -5.84 -0.74 -10.28
C ASN A 95 -6.73 -0.37 -9.09
N THR A 96 -7.30 -1.38 -8.46
CA THR A 96 -8.22 -1.20 -7.32
C THR A 96 -7.85 -2.08 -6.13
N SER A 97 -8.22 -1.62 -4.92
CA SER A 97 -8.07 -2.37 -3.67
C SER A 97 -8.98 -1.83 -2.58
N GLU A 98 -8.94 -2.43 -1.39
CA GLU A 98 -9.58 -1.84 -0.21
C GLU A 98 -8.74 -0.72 0.41
N TYR A 99 -7.43 -0.94 0.52
CA TYR A 99 -6.43 0.01 1.03
C TYR A 99 -5.20 -0.06 0.13
N GLY A 100 -4.55 1.06 -0.17
CA GLY A 100 -3.25 1.06 -0.83
C GLY A 100 -3.19 0.20 -2.09
N SER A 101 -3.72 0.69 -3.22
CA SER A 101 -3.85 -0.13 -4.45
C SER A 101 -2.55 -0.82 -4.86
N ILE A 102 -1.41 -0.17 -4.62
CA ILE A 102 -0.10 -0.72 -4.89
C ILE A 102 0.58 -1.21 -3.62
N VAL A 103 0.52 -0.45 -2.53
CA VAL A 103 1.21 -0.79 -1.27
C VAL A 103 0.28 -0.67 -0.08
N ASN A 104 0.09 -1.76 0.65
CA ASN A 104 -0.65 -1.79 1.91
C ASN A 104 0.27 -2.25 3.05
N ILE A 105 0.59 -1.34 3.97
CA ILE A 105 1.47 -1.62 5.10
C ILE A 105 0.65 -1.73 6.38
N LYS A 106 0.52 -2.96 6.88
CA LYS A 106 -0.13 -3.27 8.15
C LYS A 106 0.81 -3.04 9.33
N SER A 107 2.08 -3.43 9.22
CA SER A 107 3.09 -3.19 10.27
C SER A 107 4.53 -3.28 9.76
N PHE A 108 5.44 -2.60 10.48
CA PHE A 108 6.88 -2.81 10.40
C PHE A 108 7.47 -3.06 11.81
N ASP A 109 8.20 -4.16 11.98
CA ASP A 109 9.03 -4.42 13.16
C ASP A 109 10.37 -3.66 13.09
N ASP A 110 11.06 -3.53 14.24
CA ASP A 110 12.30 -2.73 14.34
C ASP A 110 13.47 -3.29 13.53
N ASP A 111 13.51 -4.62 13.39
CA ASP A 111 14.63 -5.33 12.79
C ASP A 111 14.41 -5.67 11.30
N MET A 112 13.46 -5.00 10.64
CA MET A 112 13.23 -5.24 9.22
C MET A 112 14.39 -4.72 8.36
N ASN A 113 14.91 -5.60 7.50
CA ASN A 113 15.95 -5.31 6.52
C ASN A 113 15.42 -4.97 5.11
N GLY A 114 14.11 -4.99 4.88
CA GLY A 114 13.51 -4.75 3.57
C GLY A 114 13.32 -3.28 3.22
N LYS A 115 13.35 -2.95 1.92
CA LYS A 115 13.00 -1.63 1.38
C LYS A 115 12.03 -1.76 0.21
N ILE A 116 11.11 -0.83 0.09
CA ILE A 116 10.19 -0.69 -1.04
C ILE A 116 10.52 0.63 -1.76
N LYS A 117 10.95 0.53 -3.01
CA LYS A 117 11.38 1.68 -3.79
C LYS A 117 10.67 1.69 -5.13
N PHE A 118 10.07 2.84 -5.45
CA PHE A 118 9.55 3.15 -6.77
C PHE A 118 10.39 4.28 -7.36
N ILE A 119 10.86 4.09 -8.60
CA ILE A 119 11.74 5.03 -9.29
C ILE A 119 11.17 5.28 -10.69
N ASN A 120 11.05 6.54 -11.09
CA ASN A 120 10.60 6.95 -12.44
C ASN A 120 9.30 6.23 -12.88
N SER A 121 8.40 5.98 -11.94
CA SER A 121 7.19 5.18 -12.19
C SER A 121 5.94 6.04 -12.14
N LYS A 122 4.89 5.61 -12.83
CA LYS A 122 3.64 6.36 -12.96
C LYS A 122 2.49 5.60 -12.31
N PHE A 123 1.64 6.32 -11.59
CA PHE A 123 0.46 5.81 -10.91
C PHE A 123 -0.75 6.62 -11.37
N GLU A 124 -1.61 6.01 -12.17
CA GLU A 124 -2.73 6.70 -12.82
C GLU A 124 -4.06 5.98 -12.65
N ASN A 125 -5.10 6.73 -12.31
CA ASN A 125 -6.49 6.24 -12.18
C ASN A 125 -6.64 5.07 -11.21
N ASN A 126 -5.72 4.88 -10.25
CA ASN A 126 -5.89 3.83 -9.25
C ASN A 126 -6.92 4.29 -8.21
N SER A 127 -7.80 3.39 -7.78
CA SER A 127 -8.91 3.73 -6.88
C SER A 127 -9.03 2.72 -5.76
N VAL A 128 -9.15 3.20 -4.52
CA VAL A 128 -9.40 2.34 -3.36
C VAL A 128 -10.72 2.71 -2.70
N SER A 129 -11.36 1.74 -2.02
CA SER A 129 -12.61 1.98 -1.32
C SER A 129 -12.42 2.76 -0.01
N ASN A 130 -11.26 2.62 0.64
CA ASN A 130 -10.96 3.28 1.92
C ASN A 130 -9.82 4.32 1.77
N PHE A 131 -8.60 4.00 2.24
CA PHE A 131 -7.53 4.98 2.42
C PHE A 131 -6.30 4.68 1.57
N GLY A 132 -5.59 5.74 1.17
CA GLY A 132 -4.31 5.63 0.49
C GLY A 132 -4.45 5.12 -0.94
N GLY A 133 -4.80 5.99 -1.90
CA GLY A 133 -5.10 5.59 -3.27
C GLY A 133 -3.98 4.84 -3.99
N VAL A 134 -2.72 5.08 -3.60
CA VAL A 134 -1.55 4.30 -4.03
C VAL A 134 -0.94 3.53 -2.85
N ILE A 135 -0.74 4.23 -1.73
CA ILE A 135 -0.14 3.66 -0.53
C ILE A 135 -0.95 3.97 0.72
N TYR A 136 -1.26 2.92 1.46
CA TYR A 136 -1.75 3.01 2.84
C TYR A 136 -0.67 2.49 3.79
N SER A 137 -0.45 3.22 4.89
CA SER A 137 0.42 2.73 5.95
C SER A 137 -0.10 3.02 7.35
N ASN A 138 -0.15 1.95 8.15
CA ASN A 138 -0.39 1.99 9.59
C ASN A 138 0.91 1.76 10.40
N SER A 139 2.05 2.26 9.91
CA SER A 139 3.34 2.07 10.59
C SER A 139 4.12 3.37 10.80
N LEU A 140 4.67 3.52 12.00
CA LEU A 140 5.53 4.66 12.40
C LEU A 140 6.87 4.71 11.66
N LYS A 141 7.25 3.65 10.95
CA LYS A 141 8.59 3.49 10.35
C LYS A 141 8.60 3.59 8.83
N THR A 142 7.46 3.90 8.21
CA THR A 142 7.31 3.86 6.75
C THR A 142 8.31 4.78 6.04
N ASN A 143 8.62 5.92 6.63
CA ASN A 143 9.64 6.85 6.16
C ASN A 143 11.04 6.24 6.02
N LYS A 144 11.37 5.16 6.76
CA LYS A 144 12.66 4.48 6.68
C LYS A 144 12.75 3.50 5.52
N TYR A 145 11.62 2.92 5.14
CA TYR A 145 11.58 1.74 4.28
C TYR A 145 10.94 1.98 2.92
N VAL A 146 10.13 3.02 2.77
CA VAL A 146 9.36 3.25 1.55
C VAL A 146 9.72 4.59 0.91
N SER A 147 10.04 4.56 -0.39
CA SER A 147 10.33 5.77 -1.15
C SER A 147 9.77 5.75 -2.57
N PHE A 148 9.32 6.91 -3.02
CA PHE A 148 8.86 7.22 -4.37
C PHE A 148 9.72 8.34 -4.94
N ASN A 149 10.64 7.98 -5.83
CA ASN A 149 11.60 8.89 -6.43
C ASN A 149 11.23 9.15 -7.88
N ASN A 150 11.06 10.42 -8.23
CA ASN A 150 10.68 10.87 -9.57
C ASN A 150 9.42 10.16 -10.10
N CYS A 151 8.45 9.93 -9.23
CA CYS A 151 7.20 9.27 -9.58
C CYS A 151 6.10 10.29 -9.92
N GLU A 152 5.23 9.91 -10.83
CA GLU A 152 4.07 10.70 -11.24
C GLU A 152 2.77 10.09 -10.70
N PHE A 153 1.88 10.94 -10.19
CA PHE A 153 0.61 10.54 -9.62
C PHE A 153 -0.52 11.33 -10.26
N MET A 154 -1.43 10.64 -10.94
CA MET A 154 -2.50 11.27 -11.72
C MET A 154 -3.84 10.62 -11.41
N ASN A 155 -4.84 11.42 -11.02
CA ASN A 155 -6.23 10.98 -10.88
C ASN A 155 -6.44 9.73 -9.99
N ASN A 156 -5.54 9.48 -9.04
CA ASN A 156 -5.74 8.43 -8.05
C ASN A 156 -6.81 8.87 -7.04
N LYS A 157 -7.58 7.91 -6.51
CA LYS A 157 -8.75 8.19 -5.67
C LYS A 157 -8.79 7.29 -4.43
N ALA A 158 -9.13 7.89 -3.31
CA ALA A 158 -9.45 7.23 -2.04
C ALA A 158 -10.52 8.04 -1.31
N GLU A 159 -11.08 7.50 -0.23
CA GLU A 159 -11.87 8.29 0.72
C GLU A 159 -11.00 9.37 1.36
N ASN A 160 -9.81 8.98 1.85
CA ASN A 160 -8.77 9.90 2.32
C ASN A 160 -7.39 9.49 1.78
N GLY A 161 -6.61 10.48 1.36
CA GLY A 161 -5.25 10.27 0.88
C GLY A 161 -5.25 9.67 -0.51
N ASN A 162 -5.65 10.46 -1.51
CA ASN A 162 -5.74 10.03 -2.91
C ASN A 162 -4.42 9.43 -3.44
N ILE A 163 -3.28 9.77 -2.84
CA ILE A 163 -2.00 9.12 -3.09
C ILE A 163 -1.58 8.32 -1.85
N SER A 164 -1.42 9.02 -0.72
CA SER A 164 -0.83 8.45 0.49
C SER A 164 -1.70 8.71 1.69
N PHE A 165 -1.96 7.66 2.46
CA PHE A 165 -2.42 7.74 3.83
C PHE A 165 -1.36 7.17 4.77
N SER A 166 -0.98 7.92 5.79
CA SER A 166 0.05 7.49 6.76
C SER A 166 -0.41 7.69 8.20
N LEU A 167 0.11 6.87 9.12
CA LEU A 167 -0.25 6.94 10.54
C LEU A 167 0.01 8.33 11.14
N SER A 168 1.12 8.95 10.77
CA SER A 168 1.49 10.31 11.18
C SER A 168 2.34 10.99 10.10
N LYS A 169 2.51 12.31 10.21
CA LYS A 169 3.33 13.09 9.28
C LYS A 169 4.80 12.63 9.28
N ASP A 170 5.33 12.29 10.46
CA ASP A 170 6.71 11.86 10.62
C ASP A 170 6.95 10.44 10.08
N SER A 171 5.87 9.69 9.85
CA SER A 171 5.89 8.35 9.30
C SER A 171 5.37 8.29 7.85
N GLU A 172 5.30 9.41 7.15
CA GLU A 172 4.97 9.41 5.71
C GLU A 172 6.09 8.72 4.90
N PRO A 173 5.76 7.99 3.81
CA PRO A 173 6.77 7.55 2.85
C PRO A 173 7.59 8.74 2.32
N ILE A 174 8.82 8.47 1.88
CA ILE A 174 9.64 9.52 1.27
C ILE A 174 9.15 9.75 -0.16
N PHE A 175 8.70 10.96 -0.49
CA PHE A 175 8.39 11.38 -1.86
C PHE A 175 9.37 12.46 -2.30
N SER A 176 10.04 12.28 -3.45
CA SER A 176 10.97 13.30 -3.96
C SER A 176 10.27 14.61 -4.36
N ASN A 177 8.95 14.57 -4.61
CA ASN A 177 8.09 15.70 -4.97
C ASN A 177 7.07 16.07 -3.88
N ILE A 178 7.32 15.72 -2.61
CA ILE A 178 6.37 15.91 -1.49
C ILE A 178 5.80 17.34 -1.40
N GLU A 179 6.62 18.36 -1.62
CA GLU A 179 6.21 19.77 -1.58
C GLU A 179 5.18 20.11 -2.66
N SER A 180 5.26 19.46 -3.83
CA SER A 180 4.24 19.62 -4.88
C SER A 180 2.95 18.90 -4.49
N LEU A 181 3.05 17.69 -3.95
CA LEU A 181 1.90 16.89 -3.56
C LEU A 181 1.09 17.58 -2.45
N ARG A 182 1.76 18.20 -1.49
CA ARG A 182 1.12 18.92 -0.37
C ARG A 182 0.36 20.19 -0.77
N LYS A 183 0.62 20.75 -1.96
CA LYS A 183 -0.14 21.91 -2.48
C LYS A 183 -1.58 21.56 -2.84
N THR A 184 -1.87 20.28 -3.07
CA THR A 184 -3.22 19.81 -3.43
C THR A 184 -3.84 19.09 -2.26
N LYS A 185 -4.98 19.61 -1.78
CA LYS A 185 -5.69 19.05 -0.62
C LYS A 185 -6.13 17.61 -0.90
N GLY A 186 -5.94 16.72 0.07
CA GLY A 186 -6.42 15.34 0.02
C GLY A 186 -5.51 14.35 -0.69
N LEU A 187 -4.41 14.78 -1.32
CA LEU A 187 -3.45 13.85 -1.93
C LEU A 187 -2.66 13.06 -0.89
N ILE A 188 -2.10 13.78 0.09
CA ILE A 188 -1.35 13.21 1.21
C ILE A 188 -2.16 13.51 2.47
N THR A 189 -2.52 12.49 3.21
CA THR A 189 -3.28 12.62 4.45
C THR A 189 -2.69 11.74 5.54
N THR A 190 -2.95 12.10 6.78
CA THR A 190 -2.61 11.29 7.95
C THR A 190 -3.82 11.15 8.86
N ASN A 191 -3.74 10.28 9.87
CA ASN A 191 -4.73 10.31 10.94
C ASN A 191 -4.83 11.73 11.54
N PRO A 192 -6.05 12.22 11.86
CA PRO A 192 -6.23 13.48 12.57
C PRO A 192 -5.46 13.45 13.89
N THR A 193 -4.58 14.42 14.11
CA THR A 193 -3.75 14.49 15.34
C THR A 193 -4.32 15.43 16.38
N LYS A 194 -5.35 16.22 16.04
CA LYS A 194 -5.97 17.21 16.91
C LYS A 194 -7.46 17.35 16.62
N ILE A 195 -8.24 17.39 17.70
CA ILE A 195 -9.63 17.82 17.68
C ILE A 195 -9.65 19.17 18.40
N LEU A 196 -9.97 20.23 17.67
CA LEU A 196 -10.14 21.57 18.24
C LEU A 196 -11.61 21.72 18.62
N LEU A 197 -11.87 21.88 19.92
CA LEU A 197 -13.20 22.05 20.46
C LEU A 197 -13.44 23.54 20.71
N ASN A 198 -14.67 24.00 20.42
CA ASN A 198 -15.04 25.42 20.56
C ASN A 198 -15.20 25.84 22.03
N ASP A 199 -15.35 24.88 22.95
CA ASP A 199 -15.41 25.11 24.40
C ASP A 199 -14.42 24.18 25.14
N ASN A 200 -14.21 24.43 26.43
CA ASN A 200 -13.37 23.62 27.30
C ASN A 200 -14.04 22.27 27.62
N TYR A 201 -13.82 21.28 26.77
CA TYR A 201 -14.11 19.87 27.06
C TYR A 201 -12.82 19.08 27.24
N ASP A 202 -12.83 18.13 28.17
CA ASP A 202 -11.73 17.20 28.40
C ASP A 202 -12.05 15.87 27.68
N ILE A 203 -11.66 15.76 26.41
CA ILE A 203 -11.87 14.56 25.60
C ILE A 203 -10.54 13.84 25.41
N LYS A 204 -10.49 12.58 25.84
CA LYS A 204 -9.39 11.66 25.52
C LYS A 204 -9.84 10.78 24.37
N LEU A 205 -9.13 10.85 23.26
CA LEU A 205 -9.35 9.99 22.10
C LEU A 205 -8.04 9.29 21.74
N PHE A 206 -8.09 7.98 21.57
CA PHE A 206 -6.96 7.23 21.05
C PHE A 206 -6.99 7.23 19.51
N SER A 207 -5.82 7.16 18.89
CA SER A 207 -5.69 7.11 17.42
C SER A 207 -6.45 5.90 16.88
N GLY A 208 -7.39 6.13 15.95
CA GLY A 208 -8.24 5.09 15.35
C GLY A 208 -9.61 4.90 16.04
N GLU A 209 -9.86 5.54 17.18
CA GLU A 209 -11.21 5.57 17.76
C GLU A 209 -12.11 6.51 16.95
N LYS A 210 -13.38 6.10 16.78
CA LYS A 210 -14.41 7.01 16.28
C LYS A 210 -14.69 8.07 17.34
N LEU A 211 -14.96 9.29 16.90
CA LEU A 211 -15.50 10.32 17.77
C LEU A 211 -16.79 9.80 18.45
N PRO A 212 -16.98 10.04 19.76
CA PRO A 212 -18.23 9.75 20.44
C PRO A 212 -19.43 10.32 19.68
N TYR A 213 -20.54 9.57 19.66
CA TYR A 213 -21.79 10.03 19.09
C TYR A 213 -22.23 11.36 19.73
N GLY A 214 -22.66 12.31 18.90
CA GLY A 214 -23.09 13.65 19.34
C GLY A 214 -22.07 14.78 19.11
N ILE A 215 -20.83 14.45 18.70
CA ILE A 215 -19.86 15.45 18.24
C ILE A 215 -20.07 15.68 16.74
N ALA A 216 -20.48 16.90 16.38
CA ALA A 216 -20.64 17.31 14.98
C ALA A 216 -19.86 18.61 14.73
N CYS A 217 -19.23 18.71 13.55
CA CYS A 217 -18.71 19.99 13.08
C CYS A 217 -19.88 20.95 12.85
N LYS A 218 -19.75 22.21 13.28
CA LYS A 218 -20.61 23.29 12.78
C LYS A 218 -20.21 23.65 11.36
#